data_AF-A0A850C2M0-F1
#
_entry.id   AF-A0A850C2M0-F1
#
_cell.length_a   1.000
_cell.length_b   1.000
_cell.length_c   1.000
_cell.angle_alpha   90.00
_cell.angle_beta   90.00
_cell.angle_gamma   90.00
#
_symmetry.space_group_name_H-M   'P 1'
#
loop_
_entity.id
_entity.type
_entity.pdbx_description
1 polymer ?
#
loop_
_entity_poly.entity_id
_entity_poly.type
_entity_poly.pdbx_seq_one_letter_code
_entity_poly.pdbx_strand_id
1 'polypeptide(L)'
;MGVPVRVETLLATVPEAAEAAAADVRAEADPDAVLVVLDDDPTGTQSVAGLPVLTAWEAADLDWALATGAPAVYVLTNTRSLDPAEAAQRNREVVAVALAAAGR
;
A
#
# COMPACT_ATOMS: atom_id res chain seq x y z
N MET A 1 20.70 0.63 36.99
CA MET A 1 21.47 0.07 35.86
C MET A 1 20.54 -0.88 35.11
N GLY A 2 20.15 -0.54 33.88
CA GLY A 2 19.26 -1.41 33.09
C GLY A 2 20.02 -2.65 32.62
N VAL A 3 19.45 -3.84 32.81
CA VAL A 3 19.99 -5.07 32.23
C VAL A 3 19.87 -4.94 30.71
N PRO A 4 20.95 -5.15 29.94
CA PRO A 4 20.85 -5.12 28.48
C PRO A 4 19.94 -6.25 28.02
N VAL A 5 18.82 -5.89 27.37
CA VAL A 5 17.91 -6.84 26.74
C VAL A 5 18.48 -7.16 25.36
N ARG A 6 18.57 -8.46 25.04
CA ARG A 6 19.04 -8.93 23.73
C ARG A 6 17.87 -8.95 22.75
N VAL A 7 18.14 -8.65 21.47
CA VAL A 7 17.11 -8.62 20.41
C VAL A 7 16.41 -9.96 20.29
N GLU A 8 17.13 -11.06 20.45
CA GLU A 8 16.60 -12.43 20.40
C GLU A 8 15.55 -12.67 21.51
N THR A 9 15.72 -12.01 22.67
CA THR A 9 14.74 -12.08 23.77
C THR A 9 13.46 -11.32 23.44
N LEU A 10 13.56 -10.23 22.67
CA LEU A 10 12.40 -9.45 22.23
C LEU A 10 11.63 -10.16 21.11
N LEU A 11 12.33 -10.91 20.26
CA LEU A 11 11.75 -11.60 19.11
C LEU A 11 11.23 -13.02 19.43
N ALA A 12 11.46 -13.54 20.65
CA ALA A 12 11.15 -14.92 21.01
C ALA A 12 9.66 -15.32 20.84
N THR A 13 8.74 -14.35 20.84
CA THR A 13 7.30 -14.58 20.64
C THR A 13 6.82 -14.26 19.22
N VAL A 14 7.69 -13.70 18.38
CA VAL A 14 7.38 -13.34 17.00
C VAL A 14 7.74 -14.54 16.11
N PRO A 15 6.90 -14.89 15.13
CA PRO A 15 7.28 -15.89 14.12
C PRO A 15 8.60 -15.53 13.45
N GLU A 16 9.34 -16.54 13.03
CA GLU A 16 10.52 -16.35 12.18
C GLU A 16 10.12 -15.58 10.92
N ALA A 17 10.94 -14.61 10.52
CA ALA A 17 10.67 -13.82 9.33
C ALA A 17 10.66 -14.75 8.12
N ALA A 18 9.58 -14.71 7.33
CA ALA A 18 9.58 -15.39 6.05
C ALA A 18 10.66 -14.75 5.16
N GLU A 19 11.64 -15.54 4.75
CA GLU A 19 12.58 -15.12 3.71
C GLU A 19 11.86 -15.19 2.37
N ALA A 20 11.59 -14.04 1.77
CA ALA A 20 11.03 -13.92 0.43
C ALA A 20 11.86 -12.91 -0.36
N ALA A 21 12.44 -13.32 -1.49
CA ALA A 21 13.08 -12.38 -2.39
C ALA A 21 11.99 -11.62 -3.16
N ALA A 22 12.25 -10.35 -3.50
CA ALA A 22 11.34 -9.56 -4.33
C ALA A 22 11.08 -10.22 -5.70
N ALA A 23 12.03 -11.00 -6.20
CA ALA A 23 11.87 -11.79 -7.43
C ALA A 23 10.83 -12.90 -7.28
N ASP A 24 10.78 -13.57 -6.13
CA ASP A 24 9.82 -14.65 -5.86
C ASP A 24 8.40 -14.08 -5.77
N VAL A 25 8.24 -12.96 -5.05
CA VAL A 25 6.95 -12.24 -4.97
C VAL A 25 6.47 -11.81 -6.36
N ARG A 26 7.39 -11.32 -7.21
CA ARG A 26 7.06 -10.93 -8.57
C ARG A 26 6.69 -12.10 -9.47
N ALA A 27 7.30 -13.27 -9.27
CA ALA A 27 7.00 -14.47 -10.06
C ALA A 27 5.60 -15.04 -9.76
N GLU A 28 5.11 -14.86 -8.54
CA GLU A 28 3.78 -15.29 -8.10
C GLU A 28 2.68 -14.24 -8.37
N ALA A 29 3.04 -13.00 -8.70
CA ALA A 29 2.08 -11.95 -9.01
C ALA A 29 1.46 -12.16 -10.39
N ASP A 30 0.15 -11.93 -10.50
CA ASP A 30 -0.54 -11.85 -11.79
C ASP A 30 0.04 -10.66 -12.59
N PRO A 31 0.67 -10.89 -13.75
CA PRO A 31 1.29 -9.83 -14.54
C PRO A 31 0.28 -8.85 -15.13
N ASP A 32 -1.00 -9.22 -15.21
CA ASP A 32 -2.08 -8.38 -15.71
C ASP A 32 -2.79 -7.61 -14.58
N ALA A 33 -2.49 -7.93 -13.31
CA ALA A 33 -3.06 -7.22 -12.18
C ALA A 33 -2.30 -5.92 -11.86
N VAL A 34 -3.06 -4.88 -11.52
CA VAL A 34 -2.52 -3.62 -11.00
C VAL A 34 -2.70 -3.58 -9.49
N LEU A 35 -1.60 -3.39 -8.75
CA LEU A 35 -1.66 -3.25 -7.30
C LEU A 35 -2.06 -1.83 -6.90
N VAL A 36 -3.18 -1.68 -6.19
CA VAL A 36 -3.58 -0.38 -5.61
C VAL A 36 -3.14 -0.34 -4.15
N VAL A 37 -2.19 0.55 -3.83
CA VAL A 37 -1.62 0.73 -2.49
C VAL A 37 -2.28 1.92 -1.82
N LEU A 38 -2.93 1.69 -0.67
CA LEU A 38 -3.51 2.76 0.15
C LEU A 38 -2.48 3.17 1.21
N ASP A 39 -1.90 4.36 1.05
CA ASP A 39 -0.88 4.88 1.95
C ASP A 39 -1.52 5.83 2.97
N ASP A 40 -1.41 5.52 4.27
CA ASP A 40 -1.96 6.35 5.35
C ASP A 40 -1.10 7.57 5.67
N ASP A 41 0.15 7.61 5.17
CA ASP A 41 1.12 8.64 5.50
C ASP A 41 2.02 9.02 4.31
N PRO A 42 2.17 10.31 3.99
CA PRO A 42 2.96 10.74 2.85
C PRO A 42 4.46 10.41 2.90
N THR A 43 4.99 9.83 3.99
CA THR A 43 6.39 9.34 4.00
C THR A 43 6.56 8.01 3.28
N GLY A 44 5.52 7.18 3.18
CA GLY A 44 5.58 5.87 2.51
C GLY A 44 5.86 6.00 1.01
N THR A 45 5.14 6.88 0.33
CA THR A 45 5.34 7.21 -1.09
C THR A 45 6.72 7.76 -1.47
N GLN A 46 7.52 8.25 -0.51
CA GLN A 46 8.87 8.78 -0.77
C GLN A 46 9.89 7.69 -1.17
N SER A 47 9.59 6.44 -0.85
CA SER A 47 10.42 5.28 -1.20
C SER A 47 10.13 4.72 -2.60
N VAL A 48 9.13 5.29 -3.29
CA VAL A 48 8.60 4.78 -4.55
C VAL A 48 9.12 5.60 -5.74
N ALA A 49 9.47 4.94 -6.83
CA ALA A 49 9.91 5.59 -8.06
C ALA A 49 9.21 4.98 -9.29
N GLY A 50 8.83 5.85 -10.24
CA GLY A 50 8.25 5.41 -11.52
C GLY A 50 6.82 4.87 -11.44
N LEU A 51 6.10 5.12 -10.34
CA LEU A 51 4.69 4.73 -10.17
C LEU A 51 3.79 5.96 -10.02
N PRO A 52 2.55 5.91 -10.53
CA PRO A 52 1.54 6.94 -10.25
C PRO A 52 1.27 7.07 -8.75
N VAL A 53 1.26 8.32 -8.27
CA VAL A 53 0.88 8.67 -6.90
C VAL A 53 -0.31 9.63 -6.97
N LEU A 54 -1.42 9.20 -6.41
CA LEU A 54 -2.68 9.93 -6.36
C LEU A 54 -2.85 10.59 -4.99
N THR A 55 -3.15 11.88 -4.99
CA THR A 55 -3.51 12.64 -3.77
C THR A 55 -5.01 12.94 -3.70
N ALA A 56 -5.75 12.52 -4.71
CA ALA A 56 -7.21 12.50 -4.81
C ALA A 56 -7.62 11.16 -5.46
N TRP A 57 -8.87 10.75 -5.29
CA TRP A 57 -9.38 9.46 -5.77
C TRP A 57 -10.71 9.62 -6.50
N GLU A 58 -10.83 10.64 -7.34
CA GLU A 58 -11.96 10.74 -8.26
C GLU A 58 -11.82 9.69 -9.37
N ALA A 59 -12.92 9.37 -10.05
CA ALA A 59 -12.91 8.36 -11.13
C ALA A 59 -11.87 8.66 -12.22
N ALA A 60 -11.70 9.94 -12.58
CA ALA A 60 -10.74 10.39 -13.57
C ALA A 60 -9.27 10.21 -13.11
N ASP A 61 -9.01 10.34 -11.81
CA ASP A 61 -7.66 10.13 -11.24
C ASP A 61 -7.24 8.66 -11.38
N LEU A 62 -8.17 7.74 -11.05
CA LEU A 62 -7.93 6.30 -11.19
C LEU A 62 -7.87 5.87 -12.65
N ASP A 63 -8.72 6.42 -13.53
CA ASP A 63 -8.64 6.16 -14.97
C ASP A 63 -7.28 6.55 -15.55
N TRP A 64 -6.81 7.74 -15.21
CA TRP A 64 -5.49 8.21 -15.63
C TRP A 64 -4.39 7.28 -15.11
N ALA A 65 -4.43 6.94 -13.83
CA ALA A 65 -3.39 6.12 -13.21
C ALA A 65 -3.35 4.70 -13.80
N LEU A 66 -4.50 4.06 -14.01
CA LEU A 66 -4.59 2.73 -14.62
C LEU A 66 -4.15 2.76 -16.10
N ALA A 67 -4.46 3.83 -16.84
CA ALA A 67 -4.05 3.99 -18.23
C ALA A 67 -2.52 4.12 -18.42
N THR A 68 -1.76 4.38 -17.35
CA THR A 68 -0.28 4.44 -17.43
C THR A 68 0.36 3.08 -17.73
N GLY A 69 -0.35 1.96 -17.49
CA GLY A 69 0.21 0.62 -17.57
C GLY A 69 1.24 0.31 -16.47
N ALA A 70 1.30 1.14 -15.42
CA ALA A 70 2.16 0.86 -14.28
C ALA A 70 1.65 -0.36 -13.51
N PRO A 71 2.55 -1.20 -12.94
CA PRO A 71 2.16 -2.40 -12.20
C PRO A 71 1.49 -2.09 -10.85
N ALA A 72 1.55 -0.82 -10.41
CA ALA A 72 0.95 -0.38 -9.18
C ALA A 72 0.59 1.12 -9.21
N VAL A 73 -0.40 1.50 -8.41
CA VAL A 73 -0.87 2.86 -8.18
C VAL A 73 -0.88 3.12 -6.68
N TYR A 74 -0.25 4.20 -6.22
CA TYR A 74 -0.31 4.62 -4.84
C TYR A 74 -1.41 5.66 -4.65
N VAL A 75 -2.27 5.47 -3.66
CA VAL A 75 -3.29 6.44 -3.25
C VAL A 75 -2.95 6.92 -1.86
N LEU A 76 -2.58 8.19 -1.76
CA LEU A 76 -2.30 8.83 -0.48
C LEU A 76 -3.63 9.17 0.21
N THR A 77 -3.98 8.35 1.19
CA THR A 77 -5.20 8.52 1.98
C THR A 77 -5.03 9.54 3.11
N ASN A 78 -3.80 9.75 3.59
CA ASN A 78 -3.46 10.65 4.70
C ASN A 78 -4.38 10.43 5.93
N THR A 79 -4.50 9.16 6.36
CA THR A 79 -5.44 8.70 7.40
C THR A 79 -4.79 8.46 8.76
N ARG A 80 -3.46 8.55 8.89
CA ARG A 80 -2.72 8.22 10.13
C ARG A 80 -3.27 8.89 11.40
N SER A 81 -3.72 10.14 11.28
CA SER A 81 -4.21 10.94 12.42
C SER A 81 -5.73 10.89 12.62
N LEU A 82 -6.46 10.16 11.77
CA LEU A 82 -7.92 10.07 11.84
C LEU A 82 -8.39 9.05 12.86
N ASP A 83 -9.67 9.17 13.25
CA ASP A 83 -10.33 8.11 13.99
C ASP A 83 -10.42 6.82 13.13
N PRO A 84 -10.32 5.62 13.72
CA PRO A 84 -10.43 4.36 12.98
C PRO A 84 -11.67 4.25 12.10
N ALA A 85 -12.81 4.82 12.50
CA ALA A 85 -14.03 4.81 11.69
C ALA A 85 -13.89 5.68 10.43
N GLU A 86 -13.26 6.84 10.54
CA GLU A 86 -12.99 7.75 9.42
C GLU A 86 -11.96 7.16 8.45
N ALA A 87 -10.87 6.58 8.98
CA ALA A 87 -9.88 5.88 8.19
C ALA A 87 -10.50 4.70 7.42
N ALA A 88 -11.32 3.88 8.09
CA ALA A 88 -12.02 2.77 7.45
C ALA A 88 -13.00 3.26 6.37
N GLN A 89 -13.71 4.37 6.61
CA GLN A 89 -14.61 4.94 5.61
C GLN A 89 -13.85 5.41 4.36
N ARG A 90 -12.74 6.14 4.54
CA ARG A 90 -11.90 6.61 3.43
C ARG A 90 -11.31 5.44 2.64
N ASN A 91 -10.84 4.40 3.31
CA ASN A 91 -10.32 3.21 2.62
C ASN A 91 -11.39 2.53 1.75
N ARG A 92 -12.63 2.40 2.25
CA ARG A 92 -13.74 1.84 1.45
C ARG A 92 -14.09 2.70 0.25
N GLU A 93 -14.05 4.03 0.40
CA GLU A 93 -14.30 4.96 -0.69
C GLU A 93 -13.26 4.82 -1.80
N VAL A 94 -11.97 4.83 -1.45
CA VAL A 94 -10.86 4.64 -2.40
C VAL A 94 -11.00 3.29 -3.12
N VAL A 95 -11.28 2.21 -2.38
CA VAL A 95 -11.47 0.87 -2.96
C VAL A 95 -12.67 0.83 -3.91
N ALA A 96 -13.78 1.47 -3.56
CA ALA A 96 -14.97 1.49 -4.41
C ALA A 96 -14.70 2.19 -5.75
N VAL A 97 -13.98 3.32 -5.74
CA VAL A 97 -13.61 4.04 -6.97
C VAL A 97 -12.62 3.23 -7.79
N ALA A 98 -11.61 2.64 -7.16
CA ALA A 98 -10.60 1.82 -7.84
C ALA A 98 -11.23 0.59 -8.53
N LEU A 99 -12.14 -0.11 -7.86
CA LEU A 99 -12.86 -1.25 -8.43
C LEU A 99 -13.77 -0.83 -9.60
N ALA A 100 -14.45 0.31 -9.48
CA ALA A 100 -15.27 0.82 -10.57
C ALA A 100 -14.43 1.23 -11.79
N ALA A 101 -13.21 1.74 -11.59
CA ALA A 101 -12.27 2.07 -12.65
C ALA A 101 -11.68 0.83 -13.33
N ALA A 102 -11.30 -0.19 -12.56
CA ALA A 102 -10.76 -1.44 -13.09
C ALA A 102 -11.77 -2.26 -13.92
N GLY A 103 -13.07 -2.03 -13.75
CA GLY A 103 -14.13 -2.70 -14.51
C GLY A 103 -14.48 -2.07 -15.86
N ARG A 104 -13.75 -1.04 -16.31
CA ARG A 104 -13.98 -0.33 -17.59
C ARG A 104 -13.03 -0.82 -18.67
#